data_AF-A0A3D9MSV1-F1
#
_entry.id   AF-A0A3D9MSV1-F1
#
_cell.length_a   1.000
_cell.length_b   1.000
_cell.length_c   1.000
_cell.angle_alpha   90.00
_cell.angle_beta   90.00
_cell.angle_gamma   90.00
#
_symmetry.space_group_name_H-M   'P 1'
#
loop_
_entity.id
_entity.type
_entity.pdbx_description
1 polymer ?
#
loop_
_entity_poly.entity_id
_entity_poly.type
_entity_poly.pdbx_seq_one_letter_code
_entity_poly.pdbx_strand_id
1 'polypeptide(L)'
;MALTQSIDSFSIHPLNEPHVQRNNVIPFLAARVRLQITLPHRPQELAGTQLRALLHSPLGVYVVATQAVRQEIRVQLDIAPDDLDFTLHTLIATLPAAMIGPLKRRTAAVMAR
;
A
#
# COMPACT_ATOMS: atom_id res chain seq x y z
N MET A 1 50.71 20.91 -30.24
CA MET A 1 50.53 21.95 -29.20
C MET A 1 49.28 21.60 -28.42
N ALA A 2 49.41 21.17 -27.17
CA ALA A 2 48.30 20.75 -26.30
C ALA A 2 47.87 21.93 -25.43
N LEU A 3 46.58 22.27 -25.45
CA LEU A 3 45.99 23.32 -24.62
C LEU A 3 45.43 22.70 -23.34
N THR A 4 45.96 23.10 -22.19
CA THR A 4 45.48 22.74 -20.85
C THR A 4 44.27 23.61 -20.50
N GLN A 5 43.12 23.01 -20.23
CA GLN A 5 41.99 23.72 -19.61
C GLN A 5 41.96 23.38 -18.11
N SER A 6 42.21 24.39 -17.27
CA SER A 6 42.10 24.30 -15.81
C SER A 6 40.63 24.15 -15.43
N ILE A 7 40.33 23.15 -14.61
CA ILE A 7 39.04 22.99 -13.95
C ILE A 7 39.03 23.96 -12.76
N ASP A 8 38.30 25.06 -12.92
CA ASP A 8 38.06 26.01 -11.84
C ASP A 8 37.12 25.37 -10.82
N SER A 9 37.47 25.55 -9.56
CA SER A 9 36.96 24.76 -8.43
C SER A 9 35.59 25.28 -8.02
N PHE A 10 34.56 24.43 -8.11
CA PHE A 10 33.23 24.73 -7.59
C PHE A 10 33.31 24.91 -6.07
N SER A 11 33.22 26.17 -5.63
CA SER A 11 33.13 26.52 -4.22
C SER A 11 31.78 26.07 -3.66
N ILE A 12 31.78 25.02 -2.83
CA ILE A 12 30.64 24.62 -2.01
C ILE A 12 30.52 25.66 -0.88
N HIS A 13 29.51 26.53 -0.96
CA HIS A 13 29.02 27.26 0.21
C HIS A 13 27.76 26.53 0.71
N PRO A 14 27.77 25.94 1.93
CA PRO A 14 26.54 25.42 2.52
C PRO A 14 25.79 26.61 3.12
N LEU A 15 24.95 27.26 2.32
CA LEU A 15 23.93 28.13 2.89
C LEU A 15 22.91 27.21 3.57
N ASN A 16 22.88 27.27 4.90
CA ASN A 16 21.96 26.59 5.78
C ASN A 16 20.53 27.09 5.49
N GLU A 17 19.92 26.61 4.42
CA GLU A 17 18.50 26.82 4.16
C GLU A 17 17.70 25.95 5.12
N PRO A 18 16.71 26.50 5.85
CA PRO A 18 15.78 25.67 6.59
C PRO A 18 15.12 24.73 5.58
N HIS A 19 15.34 23.43 5.74
CA HIS A 19 14.74 22.40 4.92
C HIS A 19 13.22 22.49 5.08
N VAL A 20 12.58 23.31 4.23
CA VAL A 20 11.13 23.37 4.15
C VAL A 20 10.72 21.99 3.67
N GLN A 21 10.22 21.17 4.61
CA GLN A 21 9.66 19.87 4.33
C GLN A 21 8.41 20.09 3.46
N ARG A 22 8.63 20.28 2.16
CA ARG A 22 7.59 20.37 1.15
C ARG A 22 7.02 18.96 1.05
N ASN A 23 5.99 18.68 1.86
CA ASN A 23 5.13 17.54 1.64
C ASN A 23 4.44 17.75 0.29
N ASN A 24 5.07 17.26 -0.78
CA ASN A 24 4.54 17.32 -2.15
C ASN A 24 3.43 16.27 -2.38
N VAL A 25 2.91 15.72 -1.27
CA VAL A 25 1.85 14.72 -1.25
C VAL A 25 0.61 15.43 -0.77
N ILE A 26 -0.37 15.57 -1.67
CA ILE A 26 -1.70 16.05 -1.28
C ILE A 26 -2.35 14.91 -0.46
N PRO A 27 -2.70 15.14 0.82
CA PRO A 27 -3.32 14.11 1.62
C PRO A 27 -4.67 13.75 0.98
N PHE A 28 -4.90 12.46 0.76
CA PHE A 28 -6.18 11.97 0.26
C PHE A 28 -7.21 12.12 1.40
N LEU A 29 -7.98 13.22 1.37
CA LEU A 29 -8.97 13.56 2.38
C LEU A 29 -10.23 12.70 2.32
N ALA A 30 -10.38 11.85 1.30
CA ALA A 30 -11.54 10.98 1.21
C ALA A 30 -11.53 9.99 2.38
N ALA A 31 -12.70 9.79 2.98
CA ALA A 31 -12.91 8.71 3.93
C ALA A 31 -12.47 7.40 3.27
N ARG A 32 -11.66 6.61 3.96
CA ARG A 32 -11.24 5.27 3.51
C ARG A 32 -11.70 4.24 4.53
N VAL A 33 -11.88 3.00 4.08
CA VAL A 33 -12.19 1.88 4.95
C VAL A 33 -11.10 0.82 4.84
N ARG A 34 -10.69 0.29 5.99
CA ARG A 34 -9.76 -0.81 6.10
C ARG A 34 -10.54 -2.10 6.26
N LEU A 35 -10.44 -2.98 5.27
CA LEU A 35 -11.00 -4.31 5.33
C LEU A 35 -9.89 -5.31 5.64
N GLN A 36 -10.08 -6.14 6.66
CA GLN A 36 -9.22 -7.29 6.88
C GLN A 36 -9.81 -8.51 6.18
N ILE A 37 -8.97 -9.27 5.48
CA ILE A 37 -9.32 -10.58 4.94
C ILE A 37 -8.27 -11.61 5.38
N THR A 38 -8.68 -12.87 5.45
CA THR A 38 -7.80 -13.98 5.78
C THR A 38 -7.84 -15.01 4.67
N LEU A 39 -6.67 -15.36 4.13
CA LEU A 39 -6.50 -16.36 3.10
C LEU A 39 -6.05 -17.66 3.79
N PRO A 40 -6.94 -18.67 3.94
CA PRO A 40 -6.58 -19.91 4.58
C PRO A 40 -5.58 -20.69 3.72
N HIS A 41 -4.55 -21.25 4.37
CA HIS A 41 -3.68 -22.19 3.70
C HIS A 41 -4.40 -23.54 3.57
N ARG A 42 -4.63 -23.99 2.34
CA ARG A 42 -5.10 -25.35 2.10
C ARG A 42 -3.91 -26.29 1.97
N PRO A 43 -3.90 -27.46 2.65
CA PRO A 43 -2.79 -28.41 2.59
C PRO A 43 -2.42 -28.90 1.18
N GLN A 44 -3.37 -28.80 0.24
CA GLN A 44 -3.24 -29.23 -1.15
C GLN A 44 -2.78 -28.10 -2.10
N GLU A 45 -2.74 -26.85 -1.62
CA GLU A 45 -2.36 -25.69 -2.43
C GLU A 45 -0.93 -25.24 -2.09
N LEU A 46 -0.16 -24.84 -3.11
CA LEU A 46 1.16 -24.24 -2.88
C LEU A 46 1.02 -23.00 -1.98
N ALA A 47 1.95 -22.83 -1.05
CA ALA A 47 1.98 -21.68 -0.15
C ALA A 47 1.92 -20.37 -0.96
N GLY A 48 0.99 -19.47 -0.60
CA GLY A 48 0.84 -18.19 -1.27
C GLY A 48 0.05 -18.20 -2.59
N THR A 49 -0.51 -19.34 -3.02
CA THR A 49 -1.34 -19.38 -4.25
C THR A 49 -2.49 -18.37 -4.21
N GLN A 50 -3.23 -18.31 -3.10
CA GLN A 50 -4.32 -17.36 -2.93
C GLN A 50 -3.84 -15.91 -2.84
N LEU A 51 -2.68 -15.67 -2.23
CA LEU A 51 -2.09 -14.33 -2.19
C LEU A 51 -1.68 -13.88 -3.60
N ARG A 52 -1.10 -14.78 -4.40
CA ARG A 52 -0.77 -14.51 -5.80
C ARG A 52 -2.03 -14.20 -6.61
N ALA A 53 -3.09 -15.00 -6.46
CA ALA A 53 -4.39 -14.73 -7.09
C ALA A 53 -4.95 -13.35 -6.69
N LEU A 54 -4.87 -12.97 -5.41
CA LEU A 54 -5.27 -11.63 -4.94
C LEU A 54 -4.46 -10.52 -5.61
N LEU A 55 -3.13 -10.63 -5.62
CA LEU A 55 -2.23 -9.59 -6.13
C LEU A 55 -2.33 -9.41 -7.66
N HIS A 56 -2.73 -10.46 -8.38
CA HIS A 56 -3.00 -10.38 -9.82
C HIS A 56 -4.48 -10.13 -10.15
N SER A 57 -5.33 -9.92 -9.15
CA SER A 57 -6.72 -9.51 -9.34
C SER A 57 -6.85 -7.99 -9.35
N PRO A 58 -8.02 -7.43 -9.74
CA PRO A 58 -8.32 -6.01 -9.56
C PRO A 58 -8.20 -5.53 -8.11
N LEU A 59 -8.23 -6.43 -7.12
CA LEU A 59 -8.10 -6.06 -5.70
C LEU A 59 -6.66 -5.86 -5.26
N GLY A 60 -5.67 -6.30 -6.04
CA GLY A 60 -4.25 -6.17 -5.71
C GLY A 60 -3.84 -4.73 -5.43
N VAL A 61 -4.48 -3.76 -6.09
CA VAL A 61 -4.22 -2.32 -5.93
C VAL A 61 -4.67 -1.76 -4.57
N TYR A 62 -5.59 -2.45 -3.87
CA TYR A 62 -6.07 -2.03 -2.56
C TYR A 62 -5.25 -2.62 -1.41
N VAL A 63 -4.33 -3.57 -1.68
CA VAL A 63 -3.54 -4.23 -0.64
C VAL A 63 -2.53 -3.26 -0.03
N VAL A 64 -2.65 -3.03 1.27
CA VAL A 64 -1.75 -2.15 2.04
C VAL A 64 -0.85 -2.89 3.03
N ALA A 65 -1.23 -4.11 3.43
CA ALA A 65 -0.39 -4.95 4.27
C ALA A 65 -0.73 -6.43 4.08
N THR A 66 0.29 -7.28 4.20
CA THR A 66 0.17 -8.74 4.23
C THR A 66 0.96 -9.27 5.42
N GLN A 67 0.43 -10.28 6.09
CA GLN A 67 1.08 -10.93 7.21
C GLN A 67 0.85 -12.43 7.14
N ALA A 68 1.92 -13.20 7.04
CA ALA A 68 1.86 -14.65 7.16
C ALA A 68 1.75 -15.05 8.63
N VAL A 69 0.72 -15.82 8.98
CA VAL A 69 0.46 -16.31 10.33
C VAL A 69 0.20 -17.81 10.26
N ARG A 70 1.22 -18.62 10.60
CA ARG A 70 1.14 -20.09 10.63
C ARG A 70 0.47 -20.69 9.38
N GLN A 71 -0.84 -20.93 9.44
CA GLN A 71 -1.66 -21.60 8.43
C GLN A 71 -2.59 -20.64 7.66
N GLU A 72 -2.34 -19.33 7.74
CA GLU A 72 -3.13 -18.32 7.04
C GLU A 72 -2.28 -17.11 6.64
N ILE A 73 -2.77 -16.35 5.67
CA ILE A 73 -2.23 -15.03 5.32
C ILE A 73 -3.30 -14.00 5.61
N ARG A 74 -3.01 -13.07 6.50
CA ARG A 74 -3.87 -11.91 6.76
C ARG A 74 -3.51 -10.81 5.78
N VAL A 75 -4.51 -10.23 5.15
CA VAL A 75 -4.34 -9.12 4.22
C VAL A 75 -5.21 -7.96 4.65
N GLN A 76 -4.67 -6.76 4.55
CA GLN A 76 -5.39 -5.53 4.79
C GLN A 76 -5.59 -4.79 3.48
N LEU A 77 -6.83 -4.44 3.18
CA LEU A 77 -7.21 -3.61 2.04
C LEU A 77 -7.57 -2.21 2.52
N ASP A 78 -7.11 -1.16 1.83
CA ASP A 78 -7.53 0.23 2.07
C ASP A 78 -8.36 0.72 0.87
N ILE A 79 -9.66 0.88 1.08
CA ILE A 79 -10.65 0.96 0.02
C ILE A 79 -11.41 2.29 0.13
N ALA A 80 -11.79 2.90 -1.00
CA ALA A 80 -12.80 3.96 -0.96
C ALA A 80 -14.16 3.36 -0.56
N PRO A 81 -15.00 4.06 0.23
CA PRO A 81 -16.34 3.61 0.54
C PRO A 81 -17.16 3.24 -0.69
N ASP A 82 -17.03 4.02 -1.77
CA ASP A 82 -17.74 3.81 -3.04
C ASP A 82 -17.30 2.53 -3.78
N ASP A 83 -16.06 2.06 -3.56
CA ASP A 83 -15.52 0.85 -4.19
C ASP A 83 -15.83 -0.42 -3.37
N LEU A 84 -16.56 -0.31 -2.25
CA LEU A 84 -16.79 -1.44 -1.34
C LEU A 84 -17.61 -2.56 -1.99
N ASP A 85 -18.67 -2.22 -2.73
CA ASP A 85 -19.52 -3.19 -3.42
C ASP A 85 -18.71 -4.00 -4.45
N PHE A 86 -18.00 -3.28 -5.34
CA PHE A 86 -17.06 -3.87 -6.29
C PHE A 86 -16.02 -4.76 -5.59
N THR A 87 -15.48 -4.30 -4.48
CA THR A 87 -14.45 -5.03 -3.73
C THR A 87 -14.99 -6.36 -3.19
N LEU A 88 -16.15 -6.34 -2.53
CA LEU A 88 -16.75 -7.54 -1.96
C LEU A 88 -17.16 -8.54 -3.06
N HIS A 89 -17.76 -8.05 -4.14
CA HIS A 89 -18.15 -8.88 -5.26
C HIS A 89 -16.94 -9.57 -5.91
N THR A 90 -15.88 -8.80 -6.20
CA THR A 90 -14.65 -9.32 -6.81
C THR A 90 -13.92 -10.28 -5.88
N LEU A 91 -13.94 -10.02 -4.57
CA LEU A 91 -13.30 -10.87 -3.57
C LEU A 91 -13.98 -12.24 -3.54
N ILE A 92 -15.31 -12.27 -3.49
CA ILE A 92 -16.09 -13.51 -3.49
C ILE A 92 -15.87 -14.30 -4.79
N ALA A 93 -15.84 -13.61 -5.94
CA ALA A 93 -15.64 -14.24 -7.23
C ALA A 93 -14.22 -14.81 -7.42
N THR A 94 -13.19 -14.09 -6.96
CA THR A 94 -11.79 -14.45 -7.20
C THR A 94 -11.23 -15.38 -6.11
N LEU A 95 -11.66 -15.18 -4.86
CA LEU A 95 -11.14 -15.84 -3.68
C LEU A 95 -12.31 -16.31 -2.80
N PRO A 96 -13.11 -17.29 -3.25
CA PRO A 96 -14.29 -17.75 -2.52
C PRO A 96 -13.96 -18.38 -1.16
N ALA A 97 -12.71 -18.76 -0.95
CA ALA A 97 -12.22 -19.31 0.31
C ALA A 97 -11.75 -18.24 1.30
N ALA A 98 -11.61 -16.98 0.88
CA ALA A 98 -11.14 -15.91 1.74
C ALA A 98 -12.19 -15.60 2.82
N MET A 99 -11.74 -15.52 4.06
CA MET A 99 -12.60 -15.11 5.17
C MET A 99 -12.61 -13.59 5.28
N ILE A 100 -13.80 -13.01 5.27
CA ILE A 100 -14.00 -11.57 5.44
C ILE A 100 -13.93 -11.26 6.95
N GLY A 101 -12.98 -10.40 7.32
CA GLY A 101 -12.79 -9.92 8.69
C GLY A 101 -13.42 -8.55 8.92
N PRO A 102 -13.00 -7.86 10.01
CA PRO A 102 -13.55 -6.56 10.37
C PRO A 102 -13.32 -5.48 9.29
N LEU A 103 -14.33 -4.64 9.08
CA LEU A 103 -14.26 -3.41 8.31
C LEU A 103 -14.21 -2.21 9.27
N LYS A 104 -13.13 -1.42 9.20
CA LYS A 104 -12.91 -0.26 10.07
C LYS A 104 -12.79 1.00 9.23
N ARG A 105 -13.42 2.10 9.66
CA ARG A 105 -13.16 3.41 9.04
C ARG A 105 -11.74 3.84 9.35
N ARG A 106 -11.02 4.31 8.35
CA ARG A 106 -9.73 4.97 8.51
C ARG A 106 -10.04 6.39 8.97
N THR A 107 -10.02 6.63 10.28
CA THR A 107 -10.01 8.00 10.80
C THR A 107 -8.76 8.67 10.23
N ALA A 108 -8.94 9.72 9.43
CA ALA A 108 -7.83 10.59 9.11
C ALA A 108 -7.30 11.08 10.45
N ALA A 109 -6.04 10.79 10.76
CA ALA A 109 -5.40 11.43 11.88
C ALA A 109 -5.42 12.92 11.55
N VAL A 110 -6.40 13.64 12.10
CA VAL A 110 -6.37 15.09 12.15
C VAL A 110 -5.08 15.36 12.92
N MET A 111 -4.06 15.83 12.21
CA MET A 111 -2.89 16.39 12.86
C MET A 111 -3.43 17.54 13.69
N ALA A 112 -3.64 17.28 14.98
CA ALA A 112 -3.77 18.30 15.99
C ALA A 112 -2.47 19.12 15.89
N ARG A 113 -2.60 20.32 15.33
CA ARG A 113 -1.62 21.39 15.43
C ARG A 113 -1.93 22.19 16.67
#